data_AF-A0A382LM62-F1
#
_entry.id   AF-A0A382LM62-F1
#
_cell.length_a   1.000
_cell.length_b   1.000
_cell.length_c   1.000
_cell.angle_alpha   90.00
_cell.angle_beta   90.00
_cell.angle_gamma   90.00
#
_symmetry.space_group_name_H-M   'P 1'
#
loop_
_entity.id
_entity.type
_entity.pdbx_description
1 polymer ?
#
loop_
_entity_poly.entity_id
_entity_poly.type
_entity_poly.pdbx_seq_one_letter_code
_entity_poly.pdbx_strand_id
1 'polypeptide(L)' 'MSRIGKKPIPIPSGVECKLDGVVLRVKGPKGLLQRNLHPNMKITVAGDQINVTRPTDGRVDRSLHGL' A
#
# COMPACT_ATOMS: atom_id res chain seq x y z
N MET A 1 9.51 8.06 -13.75
CA MET A 1 9.94 6.84 -13.03
C MET A 1 9.75 7.06 -11.54
N SER A 2 8.54 6.84 -11.00
CA SER A 2 8.40 6.83 -9.54
C SER A 2 8.97 5.52 -9.01
N ARG A 3 9.99 5.64 -8.14
CA ARG A 3 10.61 4.52 -7.42
C ARG A 3 10.11 4.43 -5.98
N ILE A 4 9.19 5.33 -5.58
CA ILE A 4 8.68 5.44 -4.21
C ILE A 4 7.81 4.24 -3.88
N GLY A 5 6.85 3.88 -4.73
CA GLY A 5 6.00 2.70 -4.49
C GLY A 5 6.72 1.35 -4.54
N LYS A 6 7.97 1.29 -5.02
CA LYS A 6 8.81 0.07 -4.95
C LYS A 6 9.53 -0.06 -3.61
N LYS A 7 9.56 1.01 -2.80
CA LYS A 7 10.20 0.95 -1.49
C LYS A 7 9.26 0.21 -0.54
N PRO A 8 9.73 -0.84 0.15
CA PRO A 8 8.95 -1.45 1.21
C PRO A 8 8.70 -0.40 2.30
N ILE A 9 7.45 -0.34 2.77
CA ILE A 9 7.03 0.55 3.85
C ILE A 9 7.06 -0.29 5.14
N PRO A 10 8.00 -0.02 6.07
CA PRO A 10 8.03 -0.73 7.33
C PRO A 10 6.81 -0.36 8.18
N ILE A 11 6.16 -1.37 8.78
CA ILE A 11 5.05 -1.21 9.71
C ILE A 11 5.65 -1.07 11.12
N PRO A 12 5.41 0.06 11.81
CA PRO A 12 5.84 0.21 13.20
C PRO A 12 5.09 -0.76 14.13
N SER A 13 5.76 -1.22 15.18
CA SER A 13 5.16 -2.08 16.21
C SER A 13 3.91 -1.42 16.81
N GLY A 14 2.77 -2.14 16.79
CA GLY A 14 1.47 -1.63 17.27
C GLY A 14 0.57 -1.02 16.19
N VAL A 15 0.92 -1.18 14.91
CA VAL A 15 0.06 -0.82 13.78
C VAL A 15 -0.48 -2.09 13.10
N GLU A 16 -1.79 -2.26 13.09
CA GLU A 16 -2.47 -3.33 12.33
C GLU A 16 -2.91 -2.80 10.97
N CYS A 17 -2.45 -3.47 9.91
CA CYS A 17 -2.87 -3.19 8.54
C CYS A 17 -3.80 -4.29 8.05
N LYS A 18 -5.04 -3.92 7.69
CA LYS A 18 -6.01 -4.79 7.04
C LYS A 18 -6.24 -4.32 5.62
N LEU A 19 -6.18 -5.26 4.68
CA LEU A 19 -6.46 -5.00 3.27
C LEU A 19 -7.79 -5.67 2.91
N ASP A 20 -8.84 -4.86 2.79
CA ASP A 20 -10.18 -5.31 2.38
C ASP A 20 -10.34 -5.09 0.87
N GLY A 21 -9.68 -5.95 0.08
CA GLY A 21 -9.63 -5.88 -1.38
C GLY A 21 -8.91 -4.64 -1.88
N VAL A 22 -9.64 -3.52 -1.94
CA VAL A 22 -9.21 -2.22 -2.47
C VAL A 22 -9.06 -1.18 -1.35
N VAL A 23 -9.64 -1.42 -0.18
CA VAL A 23 -9.60 -0.50 0.95
C VAL A 23 -8.50 -0.95 1.91
N LEU A 24 -7.49 -0.10 2.12
CA LEU A 24 -6.49 -0.33 3.16
C LEU A 24 -6.95 0.37 4.44
N ARG A 25 -7.12 -0.41 5.50
CA ARG A 25 -7.39 0.07 6.85
C ARG A 25 -6.13 -0.10 7.69
N VAL A 26 -5.65 0.98 8.27
CA VAL A 26 -4.49 1.01 9.14
C VAL A 26 -4.96 1.46 10.51
N LYS A 27 -4.90 0.57 11.50
CA LYS A 27 -5.21 0.85 12.89
C LYS A 27 -3.91 1.04 13.64
N GLY A 28 -3.73 2.19 14.29
CA GLY A 28 -2.57 2.46 15.11
C GLY A 28 -2.95 3.09 16.45
N PRO A 29 -1.94 3.40 17.29
CA PRO A 29 -2.15 3.99 18.61
C PRO A 29 -2.82 5.37 18.56
N LYS A 30 -2.75 6.05 17.41
CA LYS A 30 -3.34 7.38 17.18
C LYS A 30 -4.72 7.34 16.51
N GLY A 31 -5.27 6.17 16.23
CA GLY A 31 -6.59 6.00 15.62
C GLY A 31 -6.60 5.07 14.40
N LEU A 32 -7.69 5.15 13.65
CA LEU A 32 -7.95 4.34 12.45
C LEU A 32 -7.88 5.24 11.21
N LEU A 33 -7.06 4.85 10.24
CA LEU A 33 -7.01 5.44 8.91
C LEU A 33 -7.54 4.45 7.90
N GLN A 34 -8.42 4.89 7.02
CA GLN A 34 -8.88 4.11 5.88
C GLN A 34 -8.60 4.88 4.60
N ARG A 35 -8.05 4.18 3.60
CA ARG A 35 -7.78 4.78 2.30
C ARG A 35 -8.17 3.80 1.20
N ASN A 36 -8.95 4.29 0.25
CA ASN A 36 -9.25 3.54 -0.97
C ASN A 36 -8.04 3.62 -1.88
N LEU A 37 -7.50 2.44 -2.22
CA LEU A 37 -6.44 2.29 -3.19
C LEU A 37 -7.04 1.94 -4.55
N HIS A 38 -6.23 1.88 -5.60
CA HIS A 38 -6.73 1.47 -6.91
C HIS A 38 -6.75 -0.07 -6.99
N PRO A 39 -7.83 -0.72 -7.45
CA PRO A 39 -7.92 -2.19 -7.49
C PRO A 39 -6.83 -2.85 -8.34
N ASN A 40 -6.30 -2.12 -9.32
CA ASN A 40 -5.18 -2.60 -10.14
C ASN A 40 -3.85 -2.66 -9.38
N MET A 41 -3.69 -2.02 -8.22
CA MET A 41 -2.46 -2.14 -7.45
C MET A 41 -2.48 -3.33 -6.52
N LYS A 42 -1.44 -4.16 -6.61
CA LYS A 42 -1.30 -5.35 -5.78
C LYS A 42 -0.48 -5.01 -4.55
N ILE A 43 -1.14 -4.97 -3.40
CA ILE A 43 -0.51 -4.68 -2.10
C ILE A 43 -0.27 -5.99 -1.37
N THR A 44 0.97 -6.22 -0.99
CA THR A 44 1.40 -7.38 -0.23
C THR A 44 1.85 -6.92 1.15
N VAL A 45 1.21 -7.44 2.20
CA VAL A 45 1.59 -7.18 3.59
C VAL A 45 2.37 -8.40 4.07
N ALA A 46 3.68 -8.26 4.21
CA ALA A 46 4.58 -9.30 4.69
C ALA A 46 5.02 -8.94 6.12
N GLY A 47 4.18 -9.31 7.10
CA GLY A 47 4.43 -9.17 8.55
C GLY A 47 4.68 -7.72 8.98
N ASP A 48 5.93 -7.30 8.86
CA ASP A 48 6.44 -5.99 9.27
C ASP A 48 6.69 -5.03 8.09
N GLN A 49 6.38 -5.43 6.85
CA GLN A 49 6.59 -4.60 5.67
C GLN A 49 5.40 -4.65 4.70
N ILE A 50 4.98 -3.49 4.20
CA ILE A 50 4.03 -3.36 3.09
C ILE A 50 4.83 -3.15 1.83
N ASN A 51 4.64 -4.03 0.86
CA ASN A 51 5.20 -3.88 -0.47
C ASN A 51 4.07 -3.65 -1.48
N VAL A 52 4.21 -2.63 -2.32
CA VAL A 52 3.21 -2.29 -3.34
C VAL A 52 3.77 -2.67 -4.70
N THR A 53 3.12 -3.61 -5.35
CA THR A 53 3.49 -4.12 -6.67
C THR A 53 2.48 -3.66 -7.72
N ARG A 54 3.00 -3.20 -8.86
CA ARG A 54 2.19 -2.87 -10.02
C ARG A 54 2.08 -4.09 -10.95
N PRO A 55 0.91 -4.38 -11.53
CA PRO A 55 0.74 -5.52 -12.43
C PRO A 55 1.27 -5.23 -13.83
N THR A 56 1.31 -3.96 -14.25
CA THR A 56 1.72 -3.56 -15.61
C THR A 56 2.58 -2.29 -15.55
N ASP A 57 3.46 -2.11 -16.54
CA ASP A 57 4.25 -0.88 -16.73
C ASP A 57 3.50 0.20 -17.56
N GLY A 58 2.17 0.12 -17.59
CA GLY A 58 1.29 1.07 -18.23
C GLY A 58 1.52 2.49 -17.71
N ARG A 59 1.26 3.50 -18.54
CA ARG A 59 1.41 4.92 -18.13
C ARG A 59 0.52 5.26 -16.92
N VAL A 60 -0.67 4.67 -16.85
CA VAL A 60 -1.62 4.86 -15.75
C VAL A 60 -1.10 4.21 -14.47
N ASP A 61 -0.70 2.94 -14.52
CA ASP A 61 -0.20 2.20 -13.35
C ASP A 61 1.09 2.81 -12.79
N ARG A 62 1.97 3.34 -13.65
CA ARG A 62 3.18 4.06 -13.22
C ARG A 62 2.88 5.37 -12.49
N SER A 63 1.83 6.08 -12.87
CA SER A 63 1.41 7.31 -12.20
C SER A 63 0.74 7.01 -10.87
N LEU A 64 -0.10 5.98 -10.81
CA LEU A 64 -0.80 5.58 -9.59
C LEU A 64 0.17 4.98 -8.56
N HIS A 65 1.19 4.23 -8.99
CA HIS A 65 2.22 3.65 -8.11
C HIS A 65 3.13 4.69 -7.43
N GLY A 66 3.07 5.95 -7.85
CA GLY A 66 3.93 7.02 -7.37
C GLY A 66 3.28 8.05 -6.47
N LEU A 67 1.97 7.96 -6.19
CA LEU A 67 1.17 8.98 -5.53
C LEU A 67 0.79 8.63 -4.08
#